data_AF-A0A921ISU3-F1
#
_entry.id   AF-A0A921ISU3-F1
#
_cell.length_a   1.000
_cell.length_b   1.000
_cell.length_c   1.000
_cell.angle_alpha   90.00
_cell.angle_beta   90.00
_cell.angle_gamma   90.00
#
_symmetry.space_group_name_H-M   'P 1'
#
loop_
_entity.id
_entity.type
_entity.pdbx_description
1 polymer ?
#
loop_
_entity_poly.entity_id
_entity_poly.type
_entity_poly.pdbx_seq_one_letter_code
_entity_poly.pdbx_strand_id
1 'polypeptide(L)'
;MVLGTIAAVFVAVFGAIGSAIGSLFSSRTRRGGSFSMARGLGGRSVSFAGASRYGSRHSSRGWSNTRSGNSVSISRAAATAACGTLAAWLVSALFFAAPIGADATAEARLLDLAALDAGSLPLSTSASEWQQGTMPYLYQIDPAWSTKPYAGGTVAVNGCGPTCLTMVYIYLTGDTSYNPAQMAAYADEGNYAPTGATEWRFMSEGADGLGITGTGIQVSSSAVTEALQAGHPVICAMGPGDFTTTGHFIVLSGIDGNGRVTVHDPNSSYRSAQTWDLSLVLSQASACWEFTS
;
A
#
# COMPACT_ATOMS: atom_id res chain seq x y z
N MET A 1 -6.42 12.14 44.49
CA MET A 1 -7.10 13.33 43.94
C MET A 1 -5.99 14.17 43.32
N VAL A 2 -5.73 14.17 42.03
CA VAL A 2 -6.60 14.57 40.92
C VAL A 2 -6.17 13.76 39.68
N LEU A 3 -7.06 12.91 39.16
CA LEU A 3 -6.84 12.10 37.95
C LEU A 3 -8.19 11.99 37.23
N GLY A 4 -8.68 13.14 36.75
CA GLY A 4 -10.05 13.25 36.28
C GLY A 4 -10.32 14.52 35.47
N THR A 5 -9.47 14.83 34.48
CA THR A 5 -9.76 15.93 33.53
C THR A 5 -9.06 15.85 32.17
N ILE A 6 -8.75 14.65 31.65
CA ILE A 6 -8.18 14.50 30.28
C ILE A 6 -9.04 13.57 29.39
N ALA A 7 -10.24 13.18 29.84
CA ALA A 7 -11.17 12.38 29.02
C ALA A 7 -12.21 13.21 28.25
N ALA A 8 -12.08 14.55 28.20
CA ALA A 8 -13.11 15.43 27.63
C ALA A 8 -12.67 16.29 26.42
N VAL A 9 -11.46 16.07 25.86
CA VAL A 9 -11.00 16.83 24.67
C VAL A 9 -10.89 15.96 23.40
N PHE A 10 -11.08 14.64 23.48
CA PHE A 10 -10.97 13.75 22.31
C PHE A 10 -12.29 13.35 21.63
N VAL A 11 -13.44 13.92 22.03
CA VAL A 11 -14.75 13.62 21.41
C VAL A 11 -15.22 14.70 20.42
N ALA A 12 -14.43 15.74 20.15
CA ALA A 12 -14.87 16.87 19.31
C ALA A 12 -14.20 17.00 17.92
N VAL A 13 -13.56 15.95 17.37
CA VAL A 13 -12.91 16.04 16.02
C VAL A 13 -13.33 14.95 15.02
N PHE A 14 -14.16 13.97 15.39
CA PHE A 14 -14.74 13.02 14.42
C PHE A 14 -16.23 13.25 14.19
N GLY A 15 -16.55 14.49 13.80
CA GLY A 15 -17.89 14.94 13.47
C GLY A 15 -17.93 15.75 12.17
N ALA A 16 -17.34 15.25 11.09
CA ALA A 16 -17.56 15.75 9.74
C ALA A 16 -17.08 14.72 8.72
N ILE A 17 -17.80 14.64 7.59
CA ILE A 17 -17.60 13.78 6.41
C ILE A 17 -18.49 12.54 6.41
N GLY A 18 -19.71 12.76 5.92
CA GLY A 18 -20.70 11.73 5.62
C GLY A 18 -21.95 12.36 5.04
N SER A 19 -21.81 13.24 4.04
CA SER A 19 -22.94 13.84 3.32
C SER A 19 -22.87 13.54 1.82
N ALA A 20 -23.92 12.86 1.37
CA ALA A 20 -24.58 13.01 0.08
C ALA A 20 -23.86 12.53 -1.20
N ILE A 21 -23.99 11.23 -1.52
CA ILE A 21 -24.08 10.78 -2.92
C ILE A 21 -25.09 9.61 -2.99
N GLY A 22 -26.24 9.83 -3.65
CA GLY A 22 -27.16 8.74 -4.01
C GLY A 22 -28.65 9.07 -3.92
N SER A 23 -29.18 9.86 -4.86
CA SER A 23 -30.50 9.63 -5.50
C SER A 23 -30.94 10.82 -6.37
N LEU A 24 -30.29 10.99 -7.52
CA LEU A 24 -30.85 11.78 -8.63
C LEU A 24 -30.88 10.92 -9.89
N PHE A 25 -31.74 9.90 -9.86
CA PHE A 25 -32.26 9.24 -11.05
C PHE A 25 -33.75 9.00 -10.86
N SER A 26 -34.56 9.99 -11.24
CA SER A 26 -35.93 9.76 -11.67
C SER A 26 -36.36 10.84 -12.66
N SER A 27 -36.91 10.38 -13.77
CA SER A 27 -37.71 11.11 -14.75
C SER A 27 -37.02 12.16 -15.64
N ARG A 28 -36.49 11.66 -16.76
CA ARG A 28 -36.39 12.41 -18.02
C ARG A 28 -37.65 12.12 -18.83
N THR A 29 -38.59 13.06 -18.90
CA THR A 29 -39.68 13.08 -19.90
C THR A 29 -39.82 14.45 -20.55
N ARG A 30 -39.28 14.52 -21.78
CA ARG A 30 -39.77 15.23 -22.98
C ARG A 30 -40.44 16.61 -22.84
N ARG A 31 -39.78 17.62 -23.41
CA ARG A 31 -40.20 18.54 -24.51
C ARG A 31 -38.98 19.45 -24.76
N GLY A 32 -38.42 19.64 -25.94
CA GLY A 32 -38.97 19.71 -27.28
C GLY A 32 -38.58 21.08 -27.83
N GLY A 33 -37.38 21.19 -28.44
CA GLY A 33 -36.85 22.43 -29.01
C GLY A 33 -35.94 22.12 -30.18
N SER A 34 -36.46 22.30 -31.40
CA SER A 34 -35.77 22.15 -32.68
C SER A 34 -34.80 23.30 -32.91
N PHE A 35 -33.62 23.01 -33.46
CA PHE A 35 -33.00 23.75 -34.56
C PHE A 35 -31.75 22.99 -35.04
N SER A 36 -31.77 22.41 -36.24
CA SER A 36 -30.62 22.44 -37.14
C SER A 36 -31.04 22.05 -38.56
N MET A 37 -30.36 22.67 -39.50
CA MET A 37 -30.63 22.79 -40.91
C MET A 37 -29.74 21.82 -41.71
N ALA A 38 -30.33 21.29 -42.78
CA ALA A 38 -29.71 21.09 -44.10
C ALA A 38 -28.77 19.89 -44.39
N ARG A 39 -29.05 19.34 -45.59
CA ARG A 39 -28.26 18.47 -46.50
C ARG A 39 -28.17 16.99 -46.10
N GLY A 40 -28.40 16.00 -46.95
CA GLY A 40 -28.75 15.98 -48.37
C GLY A 40 -28.82 14.53 -48.89
N LEU A 41 -29.76 14.29 -49.81
CA LEU A 41 -29.76 13.38 -50.97
C LEU A 41 -29.38 11.89 -50.85
N GLY A 42 -30.34 11.05 -51.27
CA GLY A 42 -30.17 9.80 -52.03
C GLY A 42 -29.81 8.57 -51.19
N GLY A 43 -30.56 7.47 -51.13
CA GLY A 43 -31.45 6.86 -52.11
C GLY A 43 -30.98 5.42 -52.33
N ARG A 44 -31.76 4.44 -51.87
CA ARG A 44 -32.07 3.12 -52.49
C ARG A 44 -32.49 2.09 -51.43
N SER A 45 -33.72 1.64 -51.61
CA SER A 45 -34.34 0.45 -51.03
C SER A 45 -33.84 -0.82 -51.69
N VAL A 46 -33.70 -1.90 -50.92
CA VAL A 46 -33.98 -3.27 -51.36
C VAL A 46 -34.35 -4.11 -50.14
N SER A 47 -35.56 -4.64 -50.14
CA SER A 47 -36.00 -5.74 -49.28
C SER A 47 -35.90 -7.04 -50.09
N PHE A 48 -35.53 -8.14 -49.45
CA PHE A 48 -35.99 -9.47 -49.87
C PHE A 48 -36.14 -10.41 -48.67
N ALA A 49 -37.20 -11.20 -48.74
CA ALA A 49 -37.69 -12.12 -47.73
C ALA A 49 -37.08 -13.53 -47.88
N GLY A 50 -37.19 -14.33 -46.81
CA GLY A 50 -37.07 -15.79 -46.81
C GLY A 50 -37.29 -16.30 -45.38
N ALA A 51 -38.50 -16.64 -44.96
CA ALA A 51 -39.15 -17.96 -45.11
C ALA A 51 -38.34 -19.10 -44.46
N SER A 52 -38.84 -19.68 -43.36
CA SER A 52 -39.58 -20.95 -43.43
C SER A 52 -40.10 -21.40 -42.06
N ARG A 53 -41.19 -22.16 -42.10
CA ARG A 53 -41.99 -22.70 -40.98
C ARG A 53 -41.62 -24.16 -40.72
N TYR A 54 -41.80 -24.62 -39.49
CA TYR A 54 -42.34 -25.95 -39.14
C TYR A 54 -42.81 -25.84 -37.67
N GLY A 55 -44.09 -25.98 -37.29
CA GLY A 55 -44.92 -27.19 -37.39
C GLY A 55 -44.41 -28.20 -36.35
N SER A 56 -45.13 -28.65 -35.31
CA SER A 56 -46.56 -28.93 -35.18
C SER A 56 -46.92 -29.27 -33.72
N ARG A 57 -48.18 -28.96 -33.39
CA ARG A 57 -48.93 -29.25 -32.17
C ARG A 57 -49.28 -30.74 -32.02
N HIS A 58 -49.58 -31.15 -30.78
CA HIS A 58 -50.81 -31.87 -30.35
C HIS A 58 -50.87 -31.76 -28.80
N SER A 59 -51.80 -31.02 -28.16
CA SER A 59 -53.22 -31.31 -27.87
C SER A 59 -53.42 -32.64 -27.12
N SER A 60 -54.10 -32.79 -25.98
CA SER A 60 -55.25 -32.03 -25.42
C SER A 60 -55.76 -32.72 -24.13
N ARG A 61 -56.71 -32.03 -23.45
CA ARG A 61 -57.70 -32.49 -22.43
C ARG A 61 -57.20 -32.44 -20.98
N GLY A 62 -57.80 -31.77 -20.00
CA GLY A 62 -59.08 -31.07 -19.88
C GLY A 62 -59.88 -31.64 -18.69
N TRP A 63 -60.17 -30.84 -17.65
CA TRP A 63 -61.47 -30.76 -16.94
C TRP A 63 -61.46 -29.66 -15.85
N SER A 64 -62.61 -29.35 -15.28
CA SER A 64 -63.12 -28.02 -14.91
C SER A 64 -63.38 -27.75 -13.43
N ASN A 65 -63.42 -26.45 -13.07
CA ASN A 65 -64.27 -25.73 -12.10
C ASN A 65 -64.56 -26.30 -10.69
N THR A 66 -64.32 -25.48 -9.64
CA THR A 66 -65.39 -24.77 -8.90
C THR A 66 -64.84 -23.81 -7.82
N ARG A 67 -65.62 -22.75 -7.56
CA ARG A 67 -65.47 -21.74 -6.50
C ARG A 67 -65.78 -22.30 -5.11
N SER A 68 -65.13 -21.73 -4.09
CA SER A 68 -65.74 -21.09 -2.89
C SER A 68 -64.94 -21.38 -1.62
N GLY A 69 -64.97 -20.42 -0.68
CA GLY A 69 -64.73 -20.71 0.74
C GLY A 69 -63.63 -19.87 1.39
N ASN A 70 -64.00 -18.70 1.90
CA ASN A 70 -63.29 -18.03 2.98
C ASN A 70 -63.37 -18.88 4.25
N SER A 71 -62.23 -19.11 4.90
CA SER A 71 -62.15 -19.22 6.36
C SER A 71 -60.73 -18.87 6.82
N VAL A 72 -60.62 -17.70 7.45
CA VAL A 72 -59.43 -17.27 8.18
C VAL A 72 -59.49 -17.93 9.55
N SER A 73 -58.54 -18.81 9.84
CA SER A 73 -58.30 -19.34 11.18
C SER A 73 -57.13 -18.59 11.81
N ILE A 74 -57.46 -17.81 12.85
CA ILE A 74 -56.53 -17.14 13.74
C ILE A 74 -56.00 -18.19 14.74
N SER A 75 -54.76 -18.61 14.57
CA SER A 75 -54.05 -19.40 15.57
C SER A 75 -53.13 -18.49 16.37
N ARG A 76 -53.46 -18.35 17.65
CA ARG A 76 -52.67 -17.68 18.69
C ARG A 76 -51.28 -18.32 18.76
N ALA A 77 -50.24 -17.54 18.50
CA ALA A 77 -48.88 -17.85 18.94
C ALA A 77 -48.24 -16.54 19.41
N ALA A 78 -48.67 -16.10 20.58
CA ALA A 78 -47.89 -15.18 21.40
C ALA A 78 -46.85 -16.00 22.18
N ALA A 79 -45.69 -15.39 22.38
CA ALA A 79 -44.63 -15.74 23.32
C ALA A 79 -43.67 -16.88 22.92
N THR A 80 -42.65 -16.52 22.15
CA THR A 80 -41.22 -16.85 22.45
C THR A 80 -40.31 -15.85 21.72
N ALA A 81 -40.38 -14.58 22.14
CA ALA A 81 -39.28 -13.65 21.92
C ALA A 81 -38.24 -13.86 23.04
N ALA A 82 -36.96 -13.68 22.70
CA ALA A 82 -35.80 -13.63 23.59
C ALA A 82 -35.27 -14.97 24.13
N CYS A 83 -34.55 -15.73 23.29
CA CYS A 83 -33.40 -16.52 23.76
C CYS A 83 -32.38 -16.92 22.67
N GLY A 84 -32.29 -16.16 21.57
CA GLY A 84 -31.43 -16.49 20.41
C GLY A 84 -30.37 -15.44 20.05
N THR A 85 -30.31 -14.31 20.73
CA THR A 85 -29.41 -13.19 20.38
C THR A 85 -28.41 -12.82 21.48
N LEU A 86 -28.07 -13.77 22.35
CA LEU A 86 -27.01 -13.60 23.36
C LEU A 86 -25.80 -14.52 23.15
N ALA A 87 -25.86 -15.48 22.21
CA ALA A 87 -24.75 -16.40 21.94
C ALA A 87 -23.77 -15.90 20.84
N ALA A 88 -24.07 -14.78 20.17
CA ALA A 88 -23.17 -14.19 19.16
C ALA A 88 -22.41 -12.95 19.65
N TRP A 89 -22.65 -12.49 20.88
CA TRP A 89 -21.99 -11.33 21.49
C TRP A 89 -21.05 -11.66 22.65
N LEU A 90 -20.69 -12.94 22.83
CA LEU A 90 -19.71 -13.37 23.83
C LEU A 90 -18.47 -14.08 23.25
N VAL A 91 -18.33 -14.15 21.92
CA VAL A 91 -17.07 -14.58 21.27
C VAL A 91 -16.26 -13.39 20.74
N SER A 92 -16.84 -12.18 20.69
CA SER A 92 -16.08 -10.94 20.38
C SER A 92 -15.47 -10.25 21.60
N ALA A 93 -15.74 -10.72 22.82
CA ALA A 93 -15.17 -10.17 24.06
C ALA A 93 -14.02 -11.00 24.64
N LEU A 94 -13.53 -12.01 23.90
CA LEU A 94 -12.34 -12.80 24.24
C LEU A 94 -11.17 -12.61 23.24
N PHE A 95 -11.32 -11.70 22.27
CA PHE A 95 -10.23 -11.30 21.35
C PHE A 95 -9.83 -9.83 21.46
N PHE A 96 -10.40 -9.08 22.41
CA PHE A 96 -9.92 -7.76 22.84
C PHE A 96 -9.66 -7.76 24.36
N ALA A 97 -8.93 -8.76 24.84
CA ALA A 97 -8.08 -8.60 26.00
C ALA A 97 -6.65 -8.57 25.45
N ALA A 98 -6.09 -7.37 25.33
CA ALA A 98 -4.65 -7.23 25.20
C ALA A 98 -4.01 -8.03 26.34
N PRO A 99 -2.91 -8.77 26.11
CA PRO A 99 -2.13 -9.26 27.22
C PRO A 99 -1.63 -8.02 27.99
N ILE A 100 -2.25 -7.77 29.14
CA ILE A 100 -1.66 -6.95 30.19
C ILE A 100 -0.44 -7.75 30.66
N GLY A 101 0.66 -7.39 30.06
CA GLY A 101 1.92 -8.10 30.02
C GLY A 101 2.76 -7.56 28.88
N ALA A 102 2.61 -6.25 28.58
CA ALA A 102 3.71 -5.51 28.01
C ALA A 102 4.85 -5.67 29.01
N ASP A 103 5.88 -6.36 28.55
CA ASP A 103 7.12 -6.56 29.28
C ASP A 103 7.55 -5.21 29.87
N ALA A 104 7.56 -5.09 31.20
CA ALA A 104 8.02 -3.89 31.88
C ALA A 104 9.48 -3.54 31.49
N THR A 105 10.24 -4.49 30.93
CA THR A 105 11.56 -4.23 30.35
C THR A 105 11.50 -3.66 28.92
N ALA A 106 10.43 -3.89 28.16
CA ALA A 106 10.19 -3.22 26.88
C ALA A 106 9.77 -1.75 27.09
N GLU A 107 8.94 -1.47 28.09
CA GLU A 107 8.63 -0.09 28.51
C GLU A 107 9.83 0.59 29.18
N ALA A 108 10.69 -0.15 29.90
CA ALA A 108 11.95 0.38 30.40
C ALA A 108 12.94 0.71 29.28
N ARG A 109 12.98 -0.05 28.17
CA ARG A 109 13.77 0.30 26.98
C ARG A 109 13.23 1.54 26.26
N LEU A 110 11.93 1.79 26.32
CA LEU A 110 11.30 3.02 25.82
C LEU A 110 11.65 4.23 26.68
N LEU A 111 11.73 4.07 28.01
CA LEU A 111 12.19 5.14 28.91
C LEU A 111 13.70 5.39 28.82
N ASP A 112 14.52 4.38 28.50
CA ASP A 112 15.96 4.54 28.27
C ASP A 112 16.25 5.26 26.93
N LEU A 113 15.35 5.12 25.93
CA LEU A 113 15.37 5.86 24.67
C LEU A 113 14.95 7.34 24.83
N ALA A 114 14.07 7.65 25.79
CA ALA A 114 13.66 9.03 26.08
C ALA A 114 14.76 9.86 26.76
N ALA A 115 15.83 9.21 27.23
CA ALA A 115 17.03 9.83 27.77
C ALA A 115 18.18 9.96 26.75
N LEU A 116 17.96 9.55 25.50
CA LEU A 116 18.79 9.99 24.39
C LEU A 116 18.33 11.41 24.02
N ASP A 117 19.25 12.36 24.12
CA ASP A 117 19.09 13.80 23.89
C ASP A 117 18.10 14.10 22.73
N ALA A 118 17.29 15.15 22.86
CA ALA A 118 16.47 15.64 21.75
C ALA A 118 17.32 16.05 20.51
N GLY A 119 18.65 16.11 20.67
CA GLY A 119 19.67 16.20 19.62
C GLY A 119 20.13 14.87 18.98
N SER A 120 19.64 13.71 19.43
CA SER A 120 19.96 12.37 18.90
C SER A 120 18.78 11.70 18.20
N LEU A 121 18.05 12.48 17.40
CA LEU A 121 17.25 11.89 16.33
C LEU A 121 18.16 11.02 15.44
N PRO A 122 17.64 9.95 14.80
CA PRO A 122 18.38 9.22 13.78
C PRO A 122 18.76 10.19 12.66
N LEU A 123 19.97 10.72 12.73
CA LEU A 123 20.48 11.75 11.83
C LEU A 123 20.99 11.08 10.58
N SER A 124 20.47 11.51 9.43
CA SER A 124 21.06 11.11 8.15
C SER A 124 22.47 11.67 8.04
N THR A 125 23.33 10.97 7.31
CA THR A 125 24.65 11.48 6.90
C THR A 125 24.49 12.87 6.28
N SER A 126 25.30 13.83 6.71
CA SER A 126 25.15 15.21 6.25
C SER A 126 25.44 15.33 4.76
N ALA A 127 24.74 16.22 4.05
CA ALA A 127 24.93 16.40 2.61
C ALA A 127 26.37 16.79 2.22
N SER A 128 27.11 17.43 3.11
CA SER A 128 28.54 17.74 2.92
C SER A 128 29.46 16.52 2.92
N GLU A 129 28.99 15.36 3.39
CA GLU A 129 29.74 14.11 3.43
C GLU A 129 29.36 13.15 2.29
N TRP A 130 28.38 13.53 1.45
CA TRP A 130 27.94 12.70 0.33
C TRP A 130 28.99 12.72 -0.78
N GLN A 131 29.51 11.54 -1.12
CA GLN A 131 30.56 11.40 -2.12
C GLN A 131 30.51 10.01 -2.77
N GLN A 132 31.05 9.92 -3.98
CA GLN A 132 31.14 8.64 -4.71
C GLN A 132 31.92 7.60 -3.91
N GLY A 133 31.48 6.34 -3.96
CA GLY A 133 32.12 5.20 -3.31
C GLY A 133 31.91 5.14 -1.79
N THR A 134 31.19 6.09 -1.18
CA THR A 134 30.84 6.05 0.25
C THR A 134 29.33 6.01 0.39
N MET A 135 28.79 4.88 0.87
CA MET A 135 27.33 4.71 1.02
C MET A 135 26.83 5.56 2.20
N PRO A 136 25.99 6.59 1.96
CA PRO A 136 25.45 7.38 3.07
C PRO A 136 24.37 6.58 3.83
N TYR A 137 24.13 6.94 5.09
CA TYR A 137 22.95 6.51 5.83
C TYR A 137 21.91 7.61 5.74
N LEU A 138 20.85 7.40 4.96
CA LEU A 138 19.74 8.34 4.81
C LEU A 138 18.46 7.72 5.36
N TYR A 139 17.73 8.48 6.17
CA TYR A 139 16.49 8.02 6.78
C TYR A 139 15.29 8.79 6.22
N GLN A 140 14.24 8.09 5.79
CA GLN A 140 13.05 8.74 5.21
C GLN A 140 12.31 9.63 6.22
N ILE A 141 12.53 9.38 7.52
CA ILE A 141 11.98 10.13 8.66
C ILE A 141 12.80 11.38 9.03
N ASP A 142 13.87 11.69 8.31
CA ASP A 142 14.69 12.88 8.57
C ASP A 142 13.86 14.18 8.45
N PRO A 143 13.93 15.12 9.40
CA PRO A 143 13.20 16.39 9.35
C PRO A 143 13.40 17.20 8.06
N ALA A 144 14.54 17.07 7.37
CA ALA A 144 14.85 17.81 6.15
C ALA A 144 13.89 17.48 4.98
N TRP A 145 13.35 16.26 4.92
CA TRP A 145 12.48 15.80 3.82
C TRP A 145 11.24 15.01 4.24
N SER A 146 11.16 14.52 5.47
CA SER A 146 10.07 13.67 5.98
C SER A 146 8.67 14.20 5.69
N THR A 147 8.47 15.52 5.73
CA THR A 147 7.16 16.17 5.52
C THR A 147 6.81 16.44 4.05
N LYS A 148 7.73 16.16 3.12
CA LYS A 148 7.49 16.38 1.68
C LYS A 148 6.48 15.35 1.14
N PRO A 149 5.62 15.74 0.19
CA PRO A 149 4.61 14.84 -0.37
C PRO A 149 5.26 13.71 -1.15
N TYR A 150 4.71 12.51 -1.03
CA TYR A 150 5.08 11.37 -1.88
C TYR A 150 4.00 10.30 -1.89
N ALA A 151 3.63 9.78 -3.07
CA ALA A 151 2.73 8.63 -3.22
C ALA A 151 1.40 8.79 -2.44
N GLY A 152 0.77 9.96 -2.52
CA GLY A 152 -0.47 10.27 -1.78
C GLY A 152 -0.32 10.46 -0.26
N GLY A 153 0.89 10.35 0.27
CA GLY A 153 1.26 10.59 1.67
C GLY A 153 2.47 11.50 1.78
N THR A 154 3.45 11.11 2.61
CA THR A 154 4.70 11.84 2.79
C THR A 154 5.90 10.92 2.61
N VAL A 155 7.09 11.50 2.41
CA VAL A 155 8.35 10.76 2.38
C VAL A 155 8.54 9.95 3.66
N ALA A 156 8.15 10.47 4.83
CA ALA A 156 8.25 9.74 6.10
C ALA A 156 7.49 8.41 6.10
N VAL A 157 6.35 8.34 5.41
CA VAL A 157 5.48 7.15 5.42
C VAL A 157 5.80 6.23 4.25
N ASN A 158 5.97 6.81 3.06
CA ASN A 158 5.99 6.06 1.80
C ASN A 158 7.37 6.05 1.13
N GLY A 159 8.35 6.79 1.64
CA GLY A 159 9.59 7.14 0.93
C GLY A 159 10.73 6.12 1.01
N CYS A 160 10.48 4.88 1.40
CA CYS A 160 11.56 3.88 1.55
C CYS A 160 12.29 3.63 0.22
N GLY A 161 11.55 3.47 -0.88
CA GLY A 161 12.12 3.26 -2.21
C GLY A 161 13.01 4.43 -2.67
N PRO A 162 12.51 5.68 -2.74
CA PRO A 162 13.31 6.85 -3.09
C PRO A 162 14.51 7.07 -2.18
N THR A 163 14.37 6.83 -0.88
CA THR A 163 15.49 6.99 0.05
C THR A 163 16.57 5.95 -0.23
N CYS A 164 16.21 4.68 -0.47
CA CYS A 164 17.15 3.63 -0.89
C CYS A 164 17.85 3.97 -2.20
N LEU A 165 17.10 4.38 -3.22
CA LEU A 165 17.68 4.72 -4.52
C LEU A 165 18.58 5.97 -4.43
N THR A 166 18.26 6.94 -3.56
CA THR A 166 19.12 8.09 -3.28
C THR A 166 20.49 7.66 -2.73
N MET A 167 20.51 6.74 -1.76
CA MET A 167 21.75 6.23 -1.19
C MET A 167 22.63 5.56 -2.26
N VAL A 168 22.02 4.71 -3.09
CA VAL A 168 22.69 4.03 -4.21
C VAL A 168 23.17 5.01 -5.28
N TYR A 169 22.35 6.00 -5.63
CA TYR A 169 22.68 7.02 -6.62
C TYR A 169 23.93 7.82 -6.22
N ILE A 170 23.96 8.31 -4.98
CA ILE A 170 25.12 9.03 -4.42
C ILE A 170 26.35 8.12 -4.41
N TYR A 171 26.21 6.87 -3.96
CA TYR A 171 27.31 5.92 -3.92
C TYR A 171 27.93 5.69 -5.31
N LEU A 172 27.12 5.48 -6.34
CA LEU A 172 27.59 5.15 -7.68
C LEU A 172 28.12 6.37 -8.44
N THR A 173 27.47 7.52 -8.32
CA THR A 173 27.73 8.69 -9.17
C THR A 173 28.51 9.80 -8.48
N GLY A 174 28.42 9.88 -7.14
CA GLY A 174 28.85 11.05 -6.37
C GLY A 174 28.00 12.29 -6.58
N ASP A 175 26.94 12.23 -7.38
CA ASP A 175 26.04 13.35 -7.60
C ASP A 175 25.09 13.51 -6.40
N THR A 176 25.09 14.72 -5.83
CA THR A 176 24.28 15.11 -4.68
C THR A 176 23.05 15.92 -5.09
N SER A 177 22.71 15.96 -6.39
CA SER A 177 21.57 16.71 -6.93
C SER A 177 20.21 16.18 -6.45
N TYR A 178 20.16 14.91 -6.04
CA TYR A 178 18.98 14.28 -5.46
C TYR A 178 19.19 13.93 -3.99
N ASN A 179 18.41 14.57 -3.12
CA ASN A 179 18.10 14.07 -1.78
C ASN A 179 16.81 13.22 -1.81
N PRO A 180 16.41 12.58 -0.70
CA PRO A 180 15.22 11.72 -0.69
C PRO A 180 13.92 12.42 -1.11
N ALA A 181 13.75 13.72 -0.85
CA ALA A 181 12.58 14.46 -1.32
C ALA A 181 12.60 14.68 -2.83
N GLN A 182 13.75 15.01 -3.41
CA GLN A 182 13.90 15.19 -4.86
C GLN A 182 13.73 13.87 -5.60
N MET A 183 14.28 12.78 -5.05
CA MET A 183 14.12 11.43 -5.59
C MET A 183 12.65 10.97 -5.52
N ALA A 184 11.94 11.32 -4.44
CA ALA A 184 10.52 11.05 -4.29
C ALA A 184 9.68 11.84 -5.31
N ALA A 185 10.00 13.11 -5.54
CA ALA A 185 9.33 13.93 -6.55
C ALA A 185 9.57 13.37 -7.96
N TYR A 186 10.81 12.98 -8.29
CA TYR A 186 11.14 12.30 -9.54
C TYR A 186 10.34 11.00 -9.72
N ALA A 187 10.22 10.20 -8.65
CA ALA A 187 9.42 8.98 -8.67
C ALA A 187 7.92 9.26 -8.93
N ASP A 188 7.34 10.28 -8.29
CA ASP A 188 5.95 10.66 -8.52
C ASP A 188 5.72 11.22 -9.94
N GLU A 189 6.63 12.04 -10.45
CA GLU A 189 6.58 12.59 -11.81
C GLU A 189 6.64 11.49 -12.88
N GLY A 190 7.44 10.45 -12.64
CA GLY A 190 7.51 9.23 -13.48
C GLY A 190 6.38 8.22 -13.24
N ASN A 191 5.38 8.57 -12.44
CA ASN A 191 4.23 7.74 -12.06
C ASN A 191 4.64 6.42 -11.39
N TYR A 192 5.77 6.38 -10.68
CA TYR A 192 6.35 5.17 -10.06
C TYR A 192 5.74 4.80 -8.70
N ALA A 193 4.71 5.51 -8.24
CA ALA A 193 4.02 5.21 -6.99
C ALA A 193 2.48 5.41 -7.04
N PRO A 194 1.79 4.96 -8.10
CA PRO A 194 0.36 5.24 -8.29
C PRO A 194 -0.52 4.49 -7.27
N THR A 195 0.02 3.47 -6.61
CA THR A 195 -0.66 2.62 -5.63
C THR A 195 -0.52 3.12 -4.19
N GLY A 196 0.17 4.25 -3.98
CA GLY A 196 0.44 4.80 -2.65
C GLY A 196 1.74 4.29 -2.01
N ALA A 197 2.54 3.52 -2.76
CA ALA A 197 3.89 3.11 -2.38
C ALA A 197 4.76 3.00 -3.64
N THR A 198 6.09 3.03 -3.48
CA THR A 198 7.03 2.88 -4.59
C THR A 198 6.88 1.52 -5.27
N GLU A 199 6.67 1.52 -6.59
CA GLU A 199 6.61 0.32 -7.39
C GLU A 199 8.01 -0.22 -7.72
N TRP A 200 8.10 -1.54 -7.89
CA TRP A 200 9.35 -2.22 -8.22
C TRP A 200 10.01 -1.71 -9.51
N ARG A 201 9.21 -1.30 -10.50
CA ARG A 201 9.73 -0.76 -11.76
C ARG A 201 10.56 0.52 -11.57
N PHE A 202 10.42 1.21 -10.44
CA PHE A 202 11.29 2.35 -10.09
C PHE A 202 12.75 1.92 -9.94
N MET A 203 12.99 0.71 -9.44
CA MET A 203 14.34 0.16 -9.25
C MET A 203 15.05 -0.16 -10.56
N SER A 204 14.33 -0.27 -11.67
CA SER A 204 14.90 -0.49 -13.00
C SER A 204 14.71 0.72 -13.90
N GLU A 205 13.48 1.00 -14.34
CA GLU A 205 13.19 2.10 -15.28
C GLU A 205 13.50 3.47 -14.68
N GLY A 206 13.21 3.65 -13.38
CA GLY A 206 13.50 4.91 -12.67
C GLY A 206 15.00 5.12 -12.50
N ALA A 207 15.74 4.06 -12.19
CA ALA A 207 17.20 4.07 -12.14
C ALA A 207 17.82 4.43 -13.50
N ASP A 208 17.34 3.79 -14.58
CA ASP A 208 17.83 4.04 -15.94
C ASP A 208 17.67 5.51 -16.34
N GLY A 209 16.54 6.15 -15.95
CA GLY A 209 16.30 7.57 -16.20
C GLY A 209 17.24 8.52 -15.43
N LEU A 210 17.90 8.04 -14.37
CA LEU A 210 18.93 8.76 -13.62
C LEU A 210 20.35 8.49 -14.14
N GLY A 211 20.49 7.64 -15.18
CA GLY A 211 21.78 7.27 -15.74
C GLY A 211 22.55 6.23 -14.94
N ILE A 212 21.89 5.47 -14.06
CA ILE A 212 22.43 4.26 -13.41
C ILE A 212 21.59 3.06 -13.83
N THR A 213 22.17 1.86 -13.86
CA THR A 213 21.44 0.65 -14.26
C THR A 213 21.01 -0.15 -13.04
N GLY A 214 19.71 -0.43 -12.93
CA GLY A 214 19.16 -1.32 -11.90
C GLY A 214 18.68 -2.66 -12.49
N THR A 215 19.41 -3.74 -12.22
CA THR A 215 19.15 -5.07 -12.79
C THR A 215 18.58 -6.01 -11.74
N GLY A 216 17.40 -6.58 -12.00
CA GLY A 216 16.82 -7.60 -11.12
C GLY A 216 17.69 -8.86 -11.07
N ILE A 217 18.02 -9.30 -9.86
CA ILE A 217 18.83 -10.50 -9.61
C ILE A 217 18.04 -11.58 -8.87
N GLN A 218 18.54 -12.81 -8.88
CA GLN A 218 17.93 -13.88 -8.11
C GLN A 218 18.05 -13.58 -6.61
N VAL A 219 16.97 -13.86 -5.85
CA VAL A 219 16.98 -13.79 -4.39
C VAL A 219 17.70 -15.03 -3.84
N SER A 220 19.03 -15.04 -3.97
CA SER A 220 19.89 -16.12 -3.52
C SER A 220 21.18 -15.58 -2.91
N SER A 221 21.74 -16.31 -1.94
CA SER A 221 22.99 -15.88 -1.30
C SER A 221 24.13 -15.75 -2.31
N SER A 222 24.19 -16.59 -3.34
CA SER A 222 25.25 -16.52 -4.36
C SER A 222 25.16 -15.24 -5.17
N ALA A 223 23.98 -14.93 -5.77
CA ALA A 223 23.82 -13.77 -6.63
C ALA A 223 24.06 -12.46 -5.88
N VAL A 224 23.52 -12.35 -4.65
CA VAL A 224 23.70 -11.14 -3.83
C VAL A 224 25.14 -11.01 -3.33
N THR A 225 25.80 -12.12 -2.96
CA THR A 225 27.22 -12.08 -2.57
C THR A 225 28.11 -11.67 -3.74
N GLU A 226 27.87 -12.21 -4.94
CA GLU A 226 28.63 -11.85 -6.16
C GLU A 226 28.51 -10.36 -6.47
N ALA A 227 27.29 -9.80 -6.43
CA ALA A 227 27.05 -8.37 -6.62
C ALA A 227 27.80 -7.52 -5.58
N LEU A 228 27.63 -7.84 -4.29
CA LEU A 228 28.26 -7.07 -3.20
C LEU A 228 29.80 -7.16 -3.24
N GLN A 229 30.37 -8.30 -3.61
CA GLN A 229 31.82 -8.46 -3.76
C GLN A 229 32.37 -7.72 -4.98
N ALA A 230 31.56 -7.51 -6.03
CA ALA A 230 31.89 -6.64 -7.15
C ALA A 230 31.78 -5.14 -6.82
N GLY A 231 31.34 -4.79 -5.59
CA GLY A 231 31.08 -3.42 -5.19
C GLY A 231 29.75 -2.86 -5.71
N HIS A 232 28.86 -3.72 -6.20
CA HIS A 232 27.53 -3.32 -6.66
C HIS A 232 26.57 -3.34 -5.46
N PRO A 233 26.00 -2.19 -5.04
CA PRO A 233 25.01 -2.20 -3.98
C PRO A 233 23.72 -2.87 -4.47
N VAL A 234 23.00 -3.50 -3.54
CA VAL A 234 21.78 -4.26 -3.84
C VAL A 234 20.61 -3.64 -3.08
N ILE A 235 19.53 -3.27 -3.77
CA ILE A 235 18.26 -2.92 -3.11
C ILE A 235 17.39 -4.18 -3.06
N CYS A 236 16.85 -4.50 -1.88
CA CYS A 236 15.89 -5.59 -1.73
C CYS A 236 14.53 -5.06 -1.27
N ALA A 237 13.47 -5.59 -1.88
CA ALA A 237 12.10 -5.42 -1.44
C ALA A 237 11.78 -6.51 -0.40
N MET A 238 11.55 -6.09 0.83
CA MET A 238 11.28 -6.94 1.98
C MET A 238 9.78 -7.16 2.14
N GLY A 239 9.39 -8.41 2.42
CA GLY A 239 8.08 -8.76 2.95
C GLY A 239 8.08 -8.77 4.50
N PRO A 240 7.00 -9.29 5.11
CA PRO A 240 6.87 -9.30 6.57
C PRO A 240 7.99 -10.07 7.29
N GLY A 241 8.55 -9.48 8.33
CA GLY A 241 9.67 -10.01 9.11
C GLY A 241 10.30 -8.95 10.03
N ASP A 242 11.64 -8.99 10.18
CA ASP A 242 12.40 -8.11 11.07
C ASP A 242 12.43 -6.65 10.59
N PHE A 243 12.32 -6.43 9.28
CA PHE A 243 12.42 -5.10 8.66
C PHE A 243 11.08 -4.38 8.56
N THR A 244 9.97 -5.12 8.42
CA THR A 244 8.64 -4.56 8.17
C THR A 244 7.55 -5.60 8.46
N THR A 245 6.31 -5.16 8.64
CA THR A 245 5.13 -6.04 8.76
C THR A 245 4.32 -6.14 7.46
N THR A 246 4.66 -5.33 6.44
CA THR A 246 3.92 -5.26 5.17
C THR A 246 4.87 -5.37 3.97
N GLY A 247 5.52 -4.28 3.62
CA GLY A 247 6.50 -4.16 2.54
C GLY A 247 7.48 -3.03 2.86
N HIS A 248 8.74 -3.17 2.44
CA HIS A 248 9.78 -2.17 2.70
C HIS A 248 10.96 -2.32 1.76
N PHE A 249 11.67 -1.24 1.46
CA PHE A 249 12.93 -1.32 0.72
C PHE A 249 14.11 -1.08 1.66
N ILE A 250 15.17 -1.86 1.47
CA ILE A 250 16.47 -1.68 2.16
C ILE A 250 17.61 -1.77 1.15
N VAL A 251 18.77 -1.23 1.50
CA VAL A 251 20.01 -1.38 0.71
C VAL A 251 20.98 -2.30 1.43
N LEU A 252 21.65 -3.16 0.68
CA LEU A 252 22.82 -3.94 1.09
C LEU A 252 24.03 -3.33 0.39
N SER A 253 25.07 -2.98 1.15
CA SER A 253 26.23 -2.23 0.63
C SER A 253 27.56 -2.97 0.73
N GLY A 254 27.60 -4.09 1.44
CA GLY A 254 28.78 -4.93 1.57
C GLY A 254 28.48 -6.23 2.29
N ILE A 255 29.42 -7.18 2.18
CA ILE A 255 29.37 -8.48 2.83
C ILE A 255 30.74 -8.84 3.41
N ASP A 256 30.77 -9.37 4.63
CA ASP A 256 31.99 -9.83 5.27
C ASP A 256 32.29 -11.31 5.00
N GLY A 257 33.48 -11.77 5.41
CA GLY A 257 33.90 -13.16 5.25
C GLY A 257 33.08 -14.19 6.04
N ASN A 258 32.21 -13.74 6.95
CA ASN A 258 31.29 -14.59 7.72
C ASN A 258 29.89 -14.64 7.10
N GLY A 259 29.69 -14.02 5.93
CA GLY A 259 28.39 -13.96 5.26
C GLY A 259 27.42 -12.95 5.88
N ARG A 260 27.92 -11.99 6.66
CA ARG A 260 27.09 -10.91 7.21
C ARG A 260 27.12 -9.69 6.31
N VAL A 261 25.97 -9.08 6.12
CA VAL A 261 25.79 -7.90 5.27
C VAL A 261 25.62 -6.62 6.08
N THR A 262 26.15 -5.52 5.53
CA THR A 262 25.85 -4.16 5.97
C THR A 262 24.52 -3.75 5.37
N VAL A 263 23.54 -3.40 6.22
CA VAL A 263 22.21 -2.96 5.82
C VAL A 263 22.08 -1.45 6.02
N HIS A 264 21.48 -0.77 5.04
CA HIS A 264 20.99 0.60 5.17
C HIS A 264 19.47 0.55 5.05
N ASP A 265 18.81 0.66 6.20
CA ASP A 265 17.36 0.66 6.33
C ASP A 265 16.86 2.11 6.51
N PRO A 266 16.12 2.67 5.53
CA PRO A 266 15.70 4.08 5.58
C PRO A 266 14.67 4.37 6.69
N ASN A 267 14.10 3.34 7.33
CA ASN A 267 13.17 3.48 8.44
C ASN A 267 13.82 3.25 9.82
N SER A 268 15.07 2.80 9.89
CA SER A 268 15.66 2.43 11.18
C SER A 268 17.17 2.57 11.22
N SER A 269 17.64 3.57 11.98
CA SER A 269 19.04 3.67 12.37
C SER A 269 19.50 2.47 13.21
N TYR A 270 18.62 1.93 14.06
CA TYR A 270 18.94 0.77 14.88
C TYR A 270 19.25 -0.47 14.04
N ARG A 271 18.43 -0.78 13.01
CA ARG A 271 18.71 -1.90 12.11
C ARG A 271 19.92 -1.62 11.21
N SER A 272 20.14 -0.36 10.85
CA SER A 272 21.29 0.09 10.05
C SER A 272 22.62 0.06 10.80
N ALA A 273 22.60 0.17 12.13
CA ALA A 273 23.78 0.10 13.00
C ALA A 273 24.27 -1.34 13.25
N GLN A 274 23.63 -2.33 12.64
CA GLN A 274 23.92 -3.75 12.84
C GLN A 274 24.25 -4.43 11.52
N THR A 275 25.05 -5.49 11.60
CA THR A 275 25.27 -6.42 10.48
C THR A 275 24.29 -7.58 10.56
N TRP A 276 23.77 -8.03 9.43
CA TRP A 276 22.73 -9.06 9.35
C TRP A 276 23.24 -10.32 8.68
N ASP A 277 22.76 -11.49 9.08
CA ASP A 277 23.02 -12.72 8.33
C ASP A 277 22.32 -12.64 6.96
N LEU A 278 23.06 -12.84 5.86
CA LEU A 278 22.49 -12.71 4.51
C LEU A 278 21.30 -13.67 4.30
N SER A 279 21.39 -14.91 4.80
CA SER A 279 20.31 -15.88 4.60
C SER A 279 19.03 -15.48 5.32
N LEU A 280 19.15 -14.86 6.51
CA LEU A 280 18.01 -14.31 7.22
C LEU A 280 17.36 -13.16 6.43
N VAL A 281 18.16 -12.22 5.92
CA VAL A 281 17.65 -11.12 5.08
C VAL A 281 16.93 -11.68 3.87
N LEU A 282 17.55 -12.59 3.13
CA LEU A 282 16.96 -13.11 1.88
C LEU A 282 15.72 -13.98 2.12
N SER A 283 15.58 -14.63 3.27
CA SER A 283 14.35 -15.35 3.63
C SER A 283 13.10 -14.44 3.73
N GLN A 284 13.33 -13.13 3.87
CA GLN A 284 12.29 -12.10 3.99
C GLN A 284 12.20 -11.24 2.72
N ALA A 285 13.09 -11.41 1.75
CA ALA A 285 13.11 -10.63 0.52
C ALA A 285 12.18 -11.23 -0.54
N SER A 286 11.38 -10.39 -1.17
CA SER A 286 10.50 -10.74 -2.30
C SER A 286 11.18 -10.52 -3.65
N ALA A 287 12.11 -9.58 -3.74
CA ALA A 287 12.88 -9.25 -4.93
C ALA A 287 14.14 -8.48 -4.56
N CYS A 288 15.19 -8.56 -5.39
CA CYS A 288 16.41 -7.77 -5.24
C CYS A 288 16.91 -7.28 -6.60
N TRP A 289 17.59 -6.13 -6.59
CA TRP A 289 18.21 -5.49 -7.76
C TRP A 289 19.64 -5.13 -7.42
N GLU A 290 20.60 -5.49 -8.27
CA GLU A 290 21.95 -4.91 -8.22
C GLU A 290 21.98 -3.60 -9.02
N PHE A 291 22.86 -2.68 -8.61
CA PHE A 291 23.01 -1.39 -9.27
C PHE A 291 24.44 -1.12 -9.70
N THR A 292 24.57 -0.55 -10.90
CA THR A 292 25.85 -0.20 -11.53
C THR A 292 25.76 1.17 -12.21
N SER A 293 26.91 1.84 -12.36
CA SER A 293 27.07 3.11 -13.08
C SER A 293 27.37 2.90 -14.55
#